data_AF-A0A7K1L8B2-F1
#
_entry.id   AF-A0A7K1L8B2-F1
#
_cell.length_a   1.000
_cell.length_b   1.000
_cell.length_c   1.000
_cell.angle_alpha   90.00
_cell.angle_beta   90.00
_cell.angle_gamma   90.00
#
_symmetry.space_group_name_H-M   'P 1'
#
loop_
_entity.id
_entity.type
_entity.pdbx_description
1 polymer ?
#
loop_
_entity_poly.entity_id
_entity_poly.type
_entity_poly.pdbx_seq_one_letter_code
_entity_poly.pdbx_strand_id
1 'polypeptide(L)' 'MREPQPGRRYADTTLLESALDLYMETVREGHTVPLTKDGELVAVIVSPEVAEAGLRALGRES' A
#
# COMPACT_ATOMS: atom_id res chain seq x y z
N MET A 1 -0.72 -24.63 4.65
CA MET A 1 -0.14 -24.42 3.30
C MET A 1 -1.30 -24.05 2.38
N ARG A 2 -1.34 -22.84 1.82
CA ARG A 2 -2.46 -22.36 0.98
C ARG A 2 -2.10 -22.61 -0.48
N GLU A 3 -2.97 -23.31 -1.21
CA GLU A 3 -2.73 -23.74 -2.59
C GLU A 3 -2.67 -22.52 -3.55
N PRO A 4 -1.66 -22.41 -4.43
CA PRO A 4 -1.54 -21.29 -5.36
C PRO A 4 -2.57 -21.40 -6.50
N GLN A 5 -3.35 -20.34 -6.72
CA GLN A 5 -4.36 -20.30 -7.78
C GLN A 5 -3.70 -20.21 -9.18
N PRO A 6 -4.09 -21.07 -10.13
CA PRO A 6 -3.52 -21.07 -11.48
C PRO A 6 -4.01 -19.85 -12.27
N GLY A 7 -3.06 -19.03 -12.72
CA GLY A 7 -3.34 -17.87 -13.59
C GLY A 7 -2.85 -16.52 -13.06
N ARG A 8 -2.46 -16.43 -11.78
CA ARG A 8 -1.65 -15.31 -11.30
C ARG A 8 -0.19 -15.68 -11.47
N ARG A 9 0.47 -15.11 -12.48
CA ARG A 9 1.92 -14.92 -12.43
C ARG A 9 2.14 -14.00 -11.23
N TYR A 10 2.40 -14.58 -10.06
CA TYR A 10 2.86 -13.79 -8.93
C TYR A 10 4.05 -13.01 -9.47
N ALA A 11 3.93 -11.68 -9.50
CA ALA A 11 5.08 -10.82 -9.76
C ALA A 11 6.21 -11.33 -8.86
N ASP A 12 7.41 -11.51 -9.43
CA ASP A 12 8.59 -12.06 -8.77
C ASP A 12 8.57 -11.66 -7.29
N THR A 13 8.28 -12.60 -6.40
CA THR A 13 7.87 -12.29 -5.03
C THR A 13 8.95 -11.51 -4.30
N THR A 14 10.21 -11.73 -4.68
CA THR A 14 11.37 -11.00 -4.19
C THR A 14 11.38 -9.52 -4.60
N LEU A 15 10.97 -9.21 -5.84
CA LEU A 15 10.84 -7.81 -6.29
C LEU A 15 9.67 -7.11 -5.58
N LEU A 16 8.59 -7.84 -5.33
CA LEU A 16 7.45 -7.32 -4.58
C LEU A 16 7.84 -7.02 -3.11
N GLU A 17 8.54 -7.93 -2.46
CA GLU A 17 9.01 -7.75 -1.08
C GLU A 17 9.96 -6.56 -0.94
N SER A 18 10.96 -6.44 -1.82
CA SER A 18 11.88 -5.29 -1.80
C SER A 18 11.19 -3.96 -2.06
N ALA A 19 10.19 -3.94 -2.96
CA ALA A 19 9.40 -2.74 -3.21
C ALA A 19 8.53 -2.37 -2.01
N LEU A 20 7.94 -3.36 -1.32
CA LEU A 20 7.16 -3.13 -0.11
C LEU A 20 8.03 -2.58 1.03
N ASP A 21 9.24 -3.11 1.22
CA ASP A 21 10.17 -2.60 2.24
C ASP A 21 10.51 -1.12 2.00
N LEU A 22 10.83 -0.77 0.75
CA LEU A 22 11.10 0.62 0.36
C LEU A 22 9.89 1.53 0.58
N TYR A 23 8.68 1.05 0.27
CA TYR A 23 7.45 1.82 0.52
C TYR A 23 7.20 2.02 2.02
N MET A 24 7.47 1.01 2.85
CA MET A 24 7.29 1.13 4.30
C MET A 24 8.32 2.07 4.92
N GLU A 25 9.56 2.10 4.42
CA GLU A 25 10.58 3.07 4.81
C GLU A 25 10.16 4.50 4.44
N THR A 26 9.73 4.70 3.20
CA THR A 26 9.20 6.00 2.72
C THR A 26 8.04 6.50 3.58
N VAL A 27 7.13 5.60 3.97
CA VAL A 27 6.00 5.95 4.84
C VAL A 27 6.44 6.28 6.27
N ARG A 28 7.46 5.59 6.81
CA ARG A 28 8.05 5.92 8.12
C ARG A 28 8.70 7.30 8.14
N GLU A 29 9.25 7.74 7.02
CA GLU A 29 9.79 9.10 6.86
C GLU A 29 8.70 10.18 6.77
N GLY A 30 7.43 9.79 6.80
CA GLY A 30 6.28 10.69 6.74
C GLY A 30 5.83 11.02 5.31
N HIS A 31 6.37 10.31 4.31
CA HIS A 31 5.93 10.45 2.93
C HIS A 31 4.73 9.54 2.61
N THR A 32 4.05 9.80 1.50
CA THR A 32 2.91 9.00 1.02
C THR A 32 3.26 8.34 -0.30
N VAL A 33 2.78 7.12 -0.52
CA VAL A 33 3.09 6.36 -1.73
C VAL A 33 1.81 6.14 -2.53
N PRO A 34 1.65 6.78 -3.71
CA PRO A 34 0.51 6.53 -4.58
C PRO A 34 0.63 5.17 -5.26
N LEU A 35 -0.43 4.37 -5.19
CA LEU A 35 -0.57 3.12 -5.94
C LEU A 35 -1.44 3.36 -7.16
N THR A 36 -0.88 3.12 -8.33
CA THR A 36 -1.58 3.25 -9.61
C THR A 36 -1.79 1.89 -10.26
N LYS A 37 -2.90 1.76 -10.97
CA LYS A 37 -3.20 0.61 -11.83
C LYS A 37 -3.68 1.15 -13.17
N ASP A 38 -3.06 0.70 -14.25
CA ASP A 38 -3.40 1.14 -15.62
C ASP A 38 -3.32 2.69 -15.80
N GLY A 39 -2.44 3.34 -15.03
CA GLY A 39 -2.26 4.80 -15.03
C GLY A 39 -3.24 5.57 -14.13
N GLU A 40 -4.22 4.90 -13.52
CA GLU A 40 -5.19 5.50 -12.60
C GLU A 40 -4.75 5.32 -11.14
N LEU A 41 -4.95 6.35 -10.32
CA LEU A 41 -4.71 6.27 -8.88
C LEU A 41 -5.80 5.40 -8.22
N VAL A 42 -5.40 4.29 -7.61
CA VAL A 42 -6.34 3.34 -6.98
C VAL A 42 -6.25 3.33 -5.46
N ALA A 43 -5.09 3.66 -4.89
CA ALA A 43 -4.89 3.72 -3.45
C ALA A 43 -3.68 4.60 -3.11
N VAL A 44 -3.54 4.96 -1.83
CA VAL A 44 -2.36 5.64 -1.30
C VAL A 44 -1.96 4.93 -0.01
N ILE A 45 -0.69 4.56 0.11
CA ILE A 45 -0.11 4.05 1.36
C ILE A 45 0.34 5.27 2.18
N VAL A 46 -0.10 5.33 3.43
CA VAL A 46 0.18 6.41 4.38
C VAL A 46 0.52 5.82 5.75
N SER A 47 1.08 6.64 6.64
CA SER A 47 1.32 6.23 8.02
C SER A 47 -0.02 6.08 8.78
N PRO A 48 -0.08 5.26 9.84
CA PRO A 48 -1.29 5.11 10.65
C PRO A 48 -1.85 6.45 11.16
N GLU A 49 -0.97 7.35 11.59
CA GLU A 49 -1.33 8.68 12.11
C GLU A 49 -2.02 9.54 11.05
N VAL A 50 -1.51 9.48 9.81
CA VAL A 50 -2.10 10.19 8.65
C VAL A 50 -3.45 9.56 8.27
N ALA A 51 -3.56 8.24 8.28
CA ALA A 51 -4.83 7.55 8.02
C ALA A 51 -5.90 7.95 9.04
N GLU A 52 -5.57 7.94 10.33
CA GLU A 52 -6.48 8.35 11.41
C GLU A 52 -6.88 9.83 11.31
N ALA A 53 -5.94 10.71 10.99
CA ALA A 53 -6.23 12.13 10.76
C ALA A 53 -7.18 12.32 9.58
N GLY A 54 -6.99 11.57 8.49
CA GLY A 54 -7.88 11.58 7.32
C GLY A 54 -9.29 11.09 7.66
N LEU A 55 -9.42 9.99 8.41
CA LEU A 55 -10.72 9.47 8.85
C LEU A 55 -11.48 10.49 9.71
N ARG A 56 -10.80 11.12 10.66
CA ARG A 56 -11.36 12.20 11.48
C ARG A 56 -11.82 13.38 10.62
N ALA A 57 -11.00 13.81 9.65
CA ALA A 57 -11.35 14.91 8.75
C ALA A 57 -12.58 14.61 7.87
N LEU A 58 -12.82 13.33 7.55
CA LEU A 58 -13.97 12.88 6.78
C LEU A 58 -15.22 12.63 7.66
N GLY A 59 -15.17 12.92 8.97
CA GLY A 59 -16.27 12.67 9.89
C GLY A 59 -16.59 11.18 10.06
N ARG A 60 -15.63 10.30 9.74
CA ARG A 60 -15.73 8.86 9.92
C ARG A 60 -14.96 8.50 11.17
N GLU A 61 -15.61 8.67 12.32
CA GLU A 61 -15.12 8.15 13.59
C GLU A 61 -15.33 6.62 13.60
N SER A 62 -14.28 5.86 13.91
CA SER A 62 -14.31 4.40 14.10
C SER A 62 -14.75 4.05 15.52
#